data_AF-W8AXU1-F1
#
_entry.id   AF-W8AXU1-F1
#
_cell.length_a   1.000
_cell.length_b   1.000
_cell.length_c   1.000
_cell.angle_alpha   90.00
_cell.angle_beta   90.00
_cell.angle_gamma   90.00
#
_symmetry.space_group_name_H-M   'P 1'
#
loop_
_entity.id
_entity.type
_entity.pdbx_description
1 polymer ?
#
loop_
_entity_poly.entity_id
_entity_poly.type
_entity_poly.pdbx_seq_one_letter_code
_entity_poly.pdbx_strand_id
1 'polypeptide(L)'
;AGVTGPEGHELSRQEEVEAEAVNRACILAHQVDCPLYVVHVMSKSAGIELARARRRYKNRGIYGETLAAALGSDGTNYYHQCFQHAAAHVLSPPLRPDPTTPAFMMNLLANDDLQTTGSDNCTFNKEHKELGKSDFTKIPNGVNGVEDRMSIVWEKGVHAGLLDPCRFVAVTSTNAAKIFNLFPQKGRIAVGSDADIVIWNPNATRTISKETHHHACDFNIFEGMVCHGVPEMVLVRGRICVEDGTVRVAEGYGRFVNTPTRPPYLYDVLEGKVQANEEHNGEEHDEHLNGGLKKLDLGALEIEIPYQEPISRTLLSMPGGGGSVASTPSGRGRVEGTRNMQESTFSVSEELDKSGNRSCIRVRNPPGGKSSGFW
;
A
#
# COMPACT_ATOMS: atom_id res chain seq x y z
N ALA A 1 -0.74 -28.46 8.30
CA ALA A 1 -1.09 -28.51 6.87
C ALA A 1 0.10 -28.84 5.96
N GLY A 2 1.36 -28.61 6.36
CA GLY A 2 2.52 -28.95 5.52
C GLY A 2 2.74 -28.01 4.32
N VAL A 3 1.97 -26.92 4.23
CA VAL A 3 2.09 -25.89 3.19
C VAL A 3 3.25 -24.97 3.57
N THR A 4 4.32 -25.02 2.78
CA THR A 4 5.55 -24.25 3.01
C THR A 4 5.93 -23.35 1.84
N GLY A 5 5.25 -23.47 0.69
CA GLY A 5 5.52 -22.65 -0.50
C GLY A 5 4.85 -21.27 -0.42
N PRO A 6 5.13 -20.38 -1.40
CA PRO A 6 4.60 -19.02 -1.45
C PRO A 6 3.07 -18.94 -1.37
N GLU A 7 2.35 -19.94 -1.85
CA GLU A 7 0.89 -20.05 -1.71
C GLU A 7 0.43 -20.03 -0.25
N GLY A 8 1.23 -20.59 0.67
CA GLY A 8 0.95 -20.54 2.10
C GLY A 8 0.93 -19.12 2.66
N HIS A 9 1.63 -18.18 2.01
CA HIS A 9 1.65 -16.78 2.41
C HIS A 9 0.28 -16.12 2.25
N GLU A 10 -0.37 -16.31 1.10
CA GLU A 10 -1.73 -15.81 0.84
C GLU A 10 -2.75 -16.52 1.76
N LEU A 11 -2.70 -17.85 1.82
CA LEU A 11 -3.59 -18.66 2.65
C LEU A 11 -3.50 -18.31 4.15
N SER A 12 -2.34 -17.85 4.62
CA SER A 12 -2.15 -17.43 6.01
C SER A 12 -2.85 -16.11 6.38
N ARG A 13 -3.28 -15.32 5.38
CA ARG A 13 -3.84 -13.97 5.56
C ARG A 13 -4.83 -13.62 4.43
N GLN A 14 -5.87 -14.42 4.34
CA GLN A 14 -6.97 -14.20 3.39
C GLN A 14 -7.56 -12.79 3.51
N GLU A 15 -8.28 -12.34 2.49
CA GLU A 15 -8.68 -10.93 2.37
C GLU A 15 -9.56 -10.41 3.50
N GLU A 16 -10.30 -11.28 4.17
CA GLU A 16 -11.09 -10.93 5.36
C GLU A 16 -10.24 -10.35 6.50
N VAL A 17 -8.99 -10.80 6.65
CA VAL A 17 -8.07 -10.28 7.67
C VAL A 17 -7.70 -8.83 7.37
N GLU A 18 -7.55 -8.48 6.09
CA GLU A 18 -7.32 -7.10 5.66
C GLU A 18 -8.58 -6.26 5.90
N ALA A 19 -9.75 -6.76 5.50
CA ALA A 19 -11.03 -6.06 5.64
C ALA A 19 -11.40 -5.76 7.10
N GLU A 20 -11.22 -6.72 8.02
CA GLU A 20 -11.45 -6.51 9.45
C GLU A 20 -10.56 -5.39 9.99
N ALA A 21 -9.26 -5.43 9.65
CA ALA A 21 -8.29 -4.45 10.14
C ALA A 21 -8.60 -3.05 9.60
N VAL A 22 -8.99 -2.93 8.33
CA VAL A 22 -9.41 -1.66 7.72
C VAL A 22 -10.66 -1.12 8.40
N ASN A 23 -11.71 -1.94 8.57
CA ASN A 23 -12.94 -1.51 9.24
C ASN A 23 -12.66 -1.05 10.68
N ARG A 24 -11.88 -1.82 11.44
CA ARG A 24 -11.51 -1.47 12.82
C ARG A 24 -10.71 -0.17 12.88
N ALA A 25 -9.74 0.03 11.99
CA ALA A 25 -8.97 1.27 11.93
C ALA A 25 -9.86 2.49 11.60
N CYS A 26 -10.77 2.36 10.63
CA CYS A 26 -11.71 3.41 10.26
C CYS A 26 -12.62 3.82 11.43
N ILE A 27 -13.15 2.86 12.18
CA ILE A 27 -13.98 3.13 13.36
C ILE A 27 -13.18 3.87 14.44
N LEU A 28 -11.97 3.40 14.75
CA LEU A 28 -11.12 4.01 15.77
C LEU A 28 -10.71 5.43 15.40
N ALA A 29 -10.31 5.66 14.15
CA ALA A 29 -9.92 6.98 13.67
C ALA A 29 -11.09 7.97 13.74
N HIS A 30 -12.29 7.53 13.37
CA HIS A 30 -13.50 8.34 13.49
C HIS A 30 -13.82 8.68 14.95
N GLN A 31 -13.70 7.75 15.89
CA GLN A 31 -13.98 8.00 17.31
C GLN A 31 -13.08 9.08 17.94
N VAL A 32 -11.92 9.32 17.37
CA VAL A 32 -10.95 10.32 17.87
C VAL A 32 -10.79 11.52 16.93
N ASP A 33 -11.67 11.67 15.93
CA ASP A 33 -11.63 12.74 14.92
C ASP A 33 -10.25 12.91 14.24
N CYS A 34 -9.58 11.78 13.97
CA CYS A 34 -8.27 11.77 13.33
C CYS A 34 -8.37 11.35 11.85
N PRO A 35 -7.73 12.08 10.91
CA PRO A 35 -7.58 11.57 9.55
C PRO A 35 -6.82 10.23 9.53
N LEU A 36 -7.37 9.25 8.85
CA LEU A 36 -6.76 7.95 8.60
C LEU A 36 -6.37 7.84 7.12
N TYR A 37 -5.16 7.36 6.88
CA TYR A 37 -4.70 6.94 5.56
C TYR A 37 -4.40 5.44 5.61
N VAL A 38 -5.22 4.64 4.94
CA VAL A 38 -5.04 3.20 4.82
C VAL A 38 -4.09 2.95 3.66
N VAL A 39 -2.85 2.58 4.00
CA VAL A 39 -1.82 2.19 3.04
C VAL A 39 -2.15 0.84 2.39
N HIS A 40 -1.63 0.64 1.17
CA HIS A 40 -1.62 -0.64 0.45
C HIS A 40 -2.87 -1.50 0.64
N VAL A 41 -4.03 -0.97 0.23
CA VAL A 41 -5.27 -1.73 0.06
C VAL A 41 -5.09 -2.65 -1.15
N MET A 42 -5.16 -3.95 -0.92
CA MET A 42 -4.86 -5.00 -1.89
C MET A 42 -6.08 -5.85 -2.27
N SER A 43 -7.16 -5.78 -1.49
CA SER A 43 -8.35 -6.62 -1.67
C SER A 43 -9.64 -5.86 -1.94
N LYS A 44 -10.59 -6.55 -2.58
CA LYS A 44 -11.94 -6.02 -2.79
C LYS A 44 -12.65 -5.79 -1.47
N SER A 45 -12.59 -6.76 -0.57
CA SER A 45 -13.22 -6.68 0.74
C SER A 45 -12.74 -5.48 1.56
N ALA A 46 -11.43 -5.22 1.61
CA ALA A 46 -10.87 -4.06 2.28
C ALA A 46 -11.24 -2.74 1.58
N GLY A 47 -11.22 -2.71 0.25
CA GLY A 47 -11.69 -1.57 -0.54
C GLY A 47 -13.17 -1.25 -0.29
N ILE A 48 -14.02 -2.26 -0.15
CA ILE A 48 -15.45 -2.13 0.19
C ILE A 48 -15.62 -1.55 1.59
N GLU A 49 -14.88 -2.06 2.59
CA GLU A 49 -14.95 -1.53 3.95
C GLU A 49 -14.48 -0.07 4.03
N LEU A 50 -13.43 0.28 3.27
CA LEU A 50 -12.98 1.66 3.17
C LEU A 50 -14.02 2.57 2.51
N ALA A 51 -14.64 2.13 1.41
CA ALA A 51 -15.71 2.86 0.73
C ALA A 51 -16.94 3.04 1.63
N ARG A 52 -17.33 2.00 2.37
CA ARG A 52 -18.41 2.04 3.38
C ARG A 52 -18.10 3.04 4.48
N ALA A 53 -16.89 3.02 5.02
CA ALA A 53 -16.46 3.98 6.03
C ALA A 53 -16.50 5.43 5.50
N ARG A 54 -15.97 5.66 4.28
CA ARG A 54 -16.01 6.97 3.63
C ARG A 54 -17.45 7.48 3.51
N ARG A 55 -18.38 6.70 2.97
CA ARG A 55 -19.80 7.11 2.87
C ARG A 55 -20.43 7.36 4.23
N ARG A 56 -20.22 6.45 5.19
CA ARG A 56 -20.73 6.59 6.57
C ARG A 56 -20.27 7.90 7.21
N TYR A 57 -19.04 8.33 6.93
CA TYR A 57 -18.44 9.55 7.48
C TYR A 57 -18.44 10.72 6.49
N LYS A 58 -19.33 10.70 5.48
CA LYS A 58 -19.53 11.79 4.50
C LYS A 58 -18.24 12.22 3.79
N ASN A 59 -17.41 11.24 3.44
CA ASN A 59 -16.10 11.39 2.79
C ASN A 59 -15.10 12.23 3.60
N ARG A 60 -15.25 12.30 4.93
CA ARG A 60 -14.37 13.05 5.82
C ARG A 60 -13.35 12.13 6.50
N GLY A 61 -12.08 12.50 6.43
CA GLY A 61 -11.03 11.93 7.26
C GLY A 61 -10.52 10.53 6.89
N ILE A 62 -11.20 9.74 6.05
CA ILE A 62 -10.74 8.40 5.69
C ILE A 62 -10.20 8.40 4.26
N TYR A 63 -8.95 8.01 4.05
CA TYR A 63 -8.30 7.93 2.75
C TYR A 63 -7.68 6.55 2.55
N GLY A 64 -7.59 6.10 1.30
CA GLY A 64 -7.02 4.82 0.92
C GLY A 64 -6.07 4.93 -0.26
N GLU A 65 -4.99 4.17 -0.15
CA GLU A 65 -3.99 3.96 -1.18
C GLU A 65 -4.07 2.51 -1.67
N THR A 66 -4.00 2.29 -2.97
CA THR A 66 -3.70 0.96 -3.53
C THR A 66 -2.37 0.98 -4.27
N LEU A 67 -1.86 -0.20 -4.62
CA LEU A 67 -0.54 -0.35 -5.21
C LEU A 67 -0.61 -0.69 -6.69
N ALA A 68 0.42 -0.31 -7.44
CA ALA A 68 0.62 -0.78 -8.81
C ALA A 68 0.49 -2.32 -8.93
N ALA A 69 0.99 -3.05 -7.93
CA ALA A 69 0.90 -4.51 -7.88
C ALA A 69 -0.57 -4.99 -7.88
N ALA A 70 -1.43 -4.40 -7.06
CA ALA A 70 -2.86 -4.74 -6.98
C ALA A 70 -3.65 -4.35 -8.24
N LEU A 71 -3.16 -3.38 -9.01
CA LEU A 71 -3.80 -2.90 -10.24
C LEU A 71 -3.31 -3.63 -11.50
N GLY A 72 -2.08 -4.15 -11.47
CA GLY A 72 -1.40 -4.75 -12.63
C GLY A 72 -1.26 -6.27 -12.59
N SER A 73 -1.36 -6.90 -11.42
CA SER A 73 -1.16 -8.35 -11.24
C SER A 73 -2.15 -8.92 -10.21
N ASP A 74 -2.14 -10.23 -10.03
CA ASP A 74 -3.01 -10.94 -9.11
C ASP A 74 -2.29 -12.11 -8.40
N GLY A 75 -2.97 -12.71 -7.42
CA GLY A 75 -2.44 -13.76 -6.54
C GLY A 75 -2.36 -15.13 -7.18
N THR A 76 -2.83 -15.33 -8.42
CA THR A 76 -2.66 -16.62 -9.12
C THR A 76 -1.18 -16.96 -9.31
N ASN A 77 -0.32 -15.94 -9.35
CA ASN A 77 1.13 -16.07 -9.42
C ASN A 77 1.75 -16.86 -8.25
N TYR A 78 1.11 -16.90 -7.07
CA TYR A 78 1.63 -17.71 -5.95
C TYR A 78 1.58 -19.21 -6.19
N TYR A 79 0.71 -19.66 -7.09
CA TYR A 79 0.53 -21.07 -7.44
C TYR A 79 1.37 -21.49 -8.66
N HIS A 80 2.24 -20.60 -9.14
CA HIS A 80 3.11 -20.89 -10.27
C HIS A 80 4.12 -21.99 -9.93
N GLN A 81 4.34 -22.93 -10.86
CA GLN A 81 5.20 -24.11 -10.64
C GLN A 81 6.67 -23.74 -10.35
N CYS A 82 7.15 -22.64 -10.93
CA CYS A 82 8.46 -22.10 -10.60
C CYS A 82 8.40 -21.33 -9.28
N PHE A 83 9.05 -21.87 -8.24
CA PHE A 83 9.17 -21.22 -6.92
C PHE A 83 9.65 -19.77 -7.02
N GLN A 84 10.62 -19.48 -7.89
CA GLN A 84 11.22 -18.15 -8.00
C GLN A 84 10.21 -17.12 -8.51
N HIS A 85 9.34 -17.52 -9.45
CA HIS A 85 8.22 -16.69 -9.92
C HIS A 85 7.20 -16.44 -8.81
N ALA A 86 6.78 -17.49 -8.12
CA ALA A 86 5.81 -17.38 -7.04
C ALA A 86 6.33 -16.54 -5.86
N ALA A 87 7.59 -16.76 -5.46
CA ALA A 87 8.24 -16.01 -4.39
C ALA A 87 8.48 -14.53 -4.75
N ALA A 88 8.72 -14.22 -6.03
CA ALA A 88 8.87 -12.84 -6.51
C ALA A 88 7.63 -11.98 -6.26
N HIS A 89 6.44 -12.60 -6.20
CA HIS A 89 5.17 -11.92 -5.95
C HIS A 89 4.82 -11.77 -4.45
N VAL A 90 5.63 -12.32 -3.53
CA VAL A 90 5.34 -12.28 -2.08
C VAL A 90 5.51 -10.87 -1.52
N LEU A 91 4.39 -10.30 -1.06
CA LEU A 91 4.26 -9.02 -0.33
C LEU A 91 3.10 -9.08 0.69
N SER A 92 2.96 -8.05 1.52
CA SER A 92 1.91 -7.99 2.56
C SER A 92 1.20 -6.63 2.57
N PRO A 93 -0.15 -6.57 2.49
CA PRO A 93 -1.07 -7.69 2.24
C PRO A 93 -0.79 -8.38 0.88
N PRO A 94 -1.11 -9.68 0.72
CA PRO A 94 -0.78 -10.42 -0.49
C PRO A 94 -1.68 -9.97 -1.66
N LEU A 95 -1.17 -10.10 -2.89
CA LEU A 95 -2.02 -10.11 -4.09
C LEU A 95 -3.16 -11.12 -3.94
N ARG A 96 -4.35 -10.79 -4.42
CA ARG A 96 -5.53 -11.64 -4.24
C ARG A 96 -5.72 -12.60 -5.41
N PRO A 97 -6.05 -13.88 -5.16
CA PRO A 97 -6.14 -14.89 -6.22
C PRO A 97 -7.34 -14.70 -7.14
N ASP A 98 -8.34 -13.88 -6.75
CA ASP A 98 -9.43 -13.48 -7.64
C ASP A 98 -8.88 -12.55 -8.75
N PRO A 99 -8.86 -13.01 -10.03
CA PRO A 99 -8.29 -12.25 -11.14
C PRO A 99 -9.08 -11.00 -11.50
N THR A 100 -10.28 -10.82 -10.94
CA THR A 100 -11.09 -9.61 -11.14
C THR A 100 -10.79 -8.52 -10.09
N THR A 101 -9.93 -8.80 -9.11
CA THR A 101 -9.47 -7.81 -8.11
C THR A 101 -8.87 -6.56 -8.75
N PRO A 102 -7.93 -6.65 -9.71
CA PRO A 102 -7.29 -5.45 -10.24
C PRO A 102 -8.25 -4.46 -10.91
N ALA A 103 -9.19 -4.96 -11.71
CA ALA A 103 -10.21 -4.13 -12.33
C ALA A 103 -11.16 -3.50 -11.28
N PHE A 104 -11.53 -4.24 -10.23
CA PHE A 104 -12.34 -3.71 -9.14
C PHE A 104 -11.61 -2.58 -8.39
N MET A 105 -10.32 -2.78 -8.08
CA MET A 105 -9.48 -1.77 -7.42
C MET A 105 -9.34 -0.52 -8.29
N MET A 106 -9.22 -0.67 -9.61
CA MET A 106 -9.21 0.45 -10.55
C MET A 106 -10.54 1.23 -10.54
N ASN A 107 -11.68 0.54 -10.43
CA ASN A 107 -12.98 1.21 -10.31
C ASN A 107 -13.12 1.99 -8.98
N LEU A 108 -12.57 1.49 -7.88
CA LEU A 108 -12.53 2.25 -6.63
C LEU A 108 -11.69 3.54 -6.77
N LEU A 109 -10.60 3.49 -7.52
CA LEU A 109 -9.83 4.68 -7.88
C LEU A 109 -10.64 5.62 -8.78
N ALA A 110 -11.37 5.11 -9.76
CA ALA A 110 -12.22 5.92 -10.64
C ALA A 110 -13.29 6.69 -9.85
N ASN A 111 -13.93 6.02 -8.90
CA ASN A 111 -15.04 6.56 -8.10
C ASN A 111 -14.62 7.38 -6.87
N ASP A 112 -13.31 7.62 -6.65
CA ASP A 112 -12.80 8.28 -5.45
C ASP A 112 -13.12 7.58 -4.11
N ASP A 113 -13.42 6.28 -4.17
CA ASP A 113 -13.41 5.40 -3.01
C ASP A 113 -11.97 5.15 -2.54
N LEU A 114 -11.02 5.06 -3.47
CA LEU A 114 -9.57 5.14 -3.23
C LEU A 114 -9.00 6.41 -3.88
N GLN A 115 -8.01 7.04 -3.24
CA GLN A 115 -7.56 8.39 -3.65
C GLN A 115 -6.16 8.40 -4.24
N THR A 116 -5.30 7.44 -3.88
CA THR A 116 -3.88 7.46 -4.24
C THR A 116 -3.39 6.10 -4.72
N THR A 117 -2.35 6.15 -5.54
CA THR A 117 -1.61 4.97 -6.00
C THR A 117 -0.17 5.03 -5.53
N GLY A 118 0.23 4.02 -4.74
CA GLY A 118 1.61 3.78 -4.32
C GLY A 118 2.27 2.67 -5.13
N SER A 119 3.49 2.32 -4.76
CA SER A 119 4.17 1.12 -5.28
C SER A 119 4.63 0.16 -4.18
N ASP A 120 4.74 0.64 -2.94
CA ASP A 120 5.39 -0.08 -1.83
C ASP A 120 6.71 -0.76 -2.26
N ASN A 121 7.53 0.00 -2.99
CA ASN A 121 8.69 -0.54 -3.67
C ASN A 121 9.75 -1.02 -2.68
N CYS A 122 9.79 -2.33 -2.46
CA CYS A 122 10.68 -3.00 -1.53
C CYS A 122 11.22 -4.25 -2.23
N THR A 123 12.35 -4.11 -2.91
CA THR A 123 12.83 -5.13 -3.84
C THR A 123 13.88 -6.05 -3.22
N PHE A 124 13.76 -7.34 -3.48
CA PHE A 124 14.69 -8.37 -3.05
C PHE A 124 15.03 -9.27 -4.22
N ASN A 125 16.31 -9.37 -4.58
CA ASN A 125 16.76 -10.29 -5.61
C ASN A 125 16.31 -11.72 -5.31
N LYS A 126 16.23 -12.51 -6.37
CA LYS A 126 15.89 -13.93 -6.34
C LYS A 126 16.60 -14.71 -5.23
N GLU A 127 17.90 -14.50 -5.05
CA GLU A 127 18.71 -15.17 -4.03
C GLU A 127 18.21 -14.90 -2.60
N HIS A 128 17.76 -13.67 -2.33
CA HIS A 128 17.17 -13.32 -1.04
C HIS A 128 15.79 -13.96 -0.86
N LYS A 129 14.98 -14.03 -1.92
CA LYS A 129 13.66 -14.69 -1.90
C LYS A 129 13.79 -16.20 -1.63
N GLU A 130 14.87 -16.82 -2.09
CA GLU A 130 15.16 -18.25 -1.88
C GLU A 130 15.44 -18.64 -0.43
N LEU A 131 15.69 -17.69 0.48
CA LEU A 131 15.80 -17.95 1.92
C LEU A 131 14.54 -18.61 2.51
N GLY A 132 13.37 -18.37 1.89
CA GLY A 132 12.10 -18.98 2.29
C GLY A 132 11.66 -20.18 1.47
N LYS A 133 12.56 -20.83 0.71
CA LYS A 133 12.21 -21.96 -0.17
C LYS A 133 11.52 -23.13 0.52
N SER A 134 11.83 -23.35 1.80
CA SER A 134 11.21 -24.39 2.63
C SER A 134 10.26 -23.83 3.69
N ASP A 135 10.02 -22.52 3.71
CA ASP A 135 9.28 -21.82 4.75
C ASP A 135 8.89 -20.42 4.26
N PHE A 136 7.67 -20.27 3.74
CA PHE A 136 7.18 -19.01 3.17
C PHE A 136 7.26 -17.83 4.13
N THR A 137 7.25 -18.08 5.45
CA THR A 137 7.36 -17.02 6.47
C THR A 137 8.72 -16.32 6.45
N LYS A 138 9.72 -16.94 5.83
CA LYS A 138 11.09 -16.42 5.67
C LYS A 138 11.34 -15.79 4.31
N ILE A 139 10.37 -15.78 3.40
CA ILE A 139 10.48 -15.04 2.15
C ILE A 139 10.42 -13.55 2.49
N PRO A 140 11.45 -12.74 2.19
CA PRO A 140 11.39 -11.30 2.42
C PRO A 140 10.25 -10.69 1.59
N ASN A 141 9.40 -9.92 2.27
CA ASN A 141 8.17 -9.38 1.70
C ASN A 141 8.45 -8.08 0.94
N GLY A 142 7.98 -8.02 -0.30
CA GLY A 142 8.09 -6.83 -1.13
C GLY A 142 8.28 -7.14 -2.61
N VAL A 143 7.90 -6.18 -3.45
CA VAL A 143 7.90 -6.25 -4.92
C VAL A 143 8.46 -4.97 -5.52
N ASN A 144 8.71 -4.98 -6.83
CA ASN A 144 9.00 -3.78 -7.61
C ASN A 144 7.70 -3.03 -7.97
N GLY A 145 7.82 -1.75 -8.24
CA GLY A 145 6.71 -0.99 -8.85
C GLY A 145 6.94 0.50 -9.05
N VAL A 146 8.04 1.08 -8.52
CA VAL A 146 8.25 2.54 -8.59
C VAL A 146 8.31 3.08 -10.02
N GLU A 147 8.99 2.37 -10.92
CA GLU A 147 9.11 2.74 -12.35
C GLU A 147 7.81 2.52 -13.13
N ASP A 148 7.15 1.38 -12.89
CA ASP A 148 6.04 0.93 -13.74
C ASP A 148 4.68 1.49 -13.33
N ARG A 149 4.54 2.01 -12.10
CA ARG A 149 3.27 2.46 -11.51
C ARG A 149 2.43 3.29 -12.47
N MET A 150 3.01 4.33 -13.08
CA MET A 150 2.24 5.23 -13.94
C MET A 150 1.78 4.56 -15.23
N SER A 151 2.61 3.73 -15.88
CA SER A 151 2.20 2.98 -17.07
C SER A 151 1.14 1.93 -16.74
N ILE A 152 1.23 1.26 -15.59
CA ILE A 152 0.20 0.30 -15.15
C ILE A 152 -1.14 1.00 -14.93
N VAL A 153 -1.15 2.12 -14.21
CA VAL A 153 -2.40 2.89 -13.98
C VAL A 153 -2.95 3.43 -15.30
N TRP A 154 -2.09 3.87 -16.22
CA TRP A 154 -2.53 4.33 -17.54
C TRP A 154 -3.12 3.20 -18.38
N GLU A 155 -2.41 2.08 -18.53
CA GLU A 155 -2.85 0.93 -19.33
C GLU A 155 -4.15 0.34 -18.79
N LYS A 156 -4.19 0.03 -17.49
CA LYS A 156 -5.32 -0.64 -16.85
C LYS A 156 -6.48 0.30 -16.53
N GLY A 157 -6.24 1.61 -16.52
CA GLY A 157 -7.21 2.63 -16.16
C GLY A 157 -7.64 3.46 -17.36
N VAL A 158 -6.74 4.30 -17.88
CA VAL A 158 -7.05 5.25 -18.95
C VAL A 158 -7.29 4.56 -20.28
N HIS A 159 -6.35 3.73 -20.72
CA HIS A 159 -6.47 3.01 -21.99
C HIS A 159 -7.65 2.03 -21.98
N ALA A 160 -7.92 1.39 -20.84
CA ALA A 160 -9.08 0.53 -20.62
C ALA A 160 -10.42 1.29 -20.53
N GLY A 161 -10.42 2.63 -20.50
CA GLY A 161 -11.63 3.46 -20.43
C GLY A 161 -12.28 3.55 -19.04
N LEU A 162 -11.58 3.15 -17.98
CA LEU A 162 -12.05 3.23 -16.59
C LEU A 162 -11.69 4.56 -15.91
N LEU A 163 -10.62 5.22 -16.36
CA LEU A 163 -10.18 6.52 -15.87
C LEU A 163 -10.11 7.51 -17.03
N ASP A 164 -10.51 8.76 -16.78
CA ASP A 164 -10.08 9.85 -17.65
C ASP A 164 -8.63 10.30 -17.30
N PRO A 165 -7.94 11.04 -18.19
CA PRO A 165 -6.60 11.55 -17.91
C PRO A 165 -6.50 12.50 -16.70
N CYS A 166 -7.57 13.22 -16.36
CA CYS A 166 -7.60 14.10 -15.19
C CYS A 166 -7.61 13.30 -13.89
N ARG A 167 -8.37 12.21 -13.84
CA ARG A 167 -8.41 11.27 -12.72
C ARG A 167 -7.10 10.51 -12.59
N PHE A 168 -6.47 10.14 -13.70
CA PHE A 168 -5.09 9.63 -13.71
C PHE A 168 -4.12 10.59 -13.01
N VAL A 169 -4.14 11.89 -13.37
CA VAL A 169 -3.31 12.90 -12.69
C VAL A 169 -3.65 12.99 -11.20
N ALA A 170 -4.94 12.92 -10.84
CA ALA A 170 -5.40 13.00 -9.46
C ALA A 170 -4.82 11.87 -8.59
N VAL A 171 -4.99 10.61 -9.02
CA VAL A 171 -4.60 9.43 -8.24
C VAL A 171 -3.10 9.14 -8.29
N THR A 172 -2.36 9.72 -9.23
CA THR A 172 -0.91 9.54 -9.36
C THR A 172 -0.08 10.67 -8.76
N SER A 173 -0.66 11.86 -8.53
CA SER A 173 0.06 13.04 -8.03
C SER A 173 -0.78 14.00 -7.16
N THR A 174 -1.85 14.58 -7.69
CA THR A 174 -2.57 15.70 -7.05
C THR A 174 -3.11 15.35 -5.66
N ASN A 175 -3.73 14.18 -5.52
CA ASN A 175 -4.33 13.76 -4.25
C ASN A 175 -3.26 13.54 -3.18
N ALA A 176 -2.14 12.89 -3.54
CA ALA A 176 -1.01 12.74 -2.63
C ALA A 176 -0.45 14.10 -2.21
N ALA A 177 -0.28 15.04 -3.14
CA ALA A 177 0.18 16.40 -2.81
C ALA A 177 -0.78 17.12 -1.85
N LYS A 178 -2.10 16.95 -2.00
CA LYS A 178 -3.09 17.54 -1.08
C LYS A 178 -3.07 16.88 0.30
N ILE A 179 -3.05 15.55 0.35
CA ILE A 179 -3.05 14.76 1.60
C ILE A 179 -1.78 15.04 2.41
N PHE A 180 -0.61 15.09 1.76
CA PHE A 180 0.68 15.28 2.41
C PHE A 180 1.13 16.76 2.47
N ASN A 181 0.21 17.70 2.27
CA ASN A 181 0.42 19.15 2.43
C ASN A 181 1.52 19.77 1.54
N LEU A 182 1.58 19.33 0.29
CA LEU A 182 2.51 19.82 -0.75
C LEU A 182 1.79 20.53 -1.90
N PHE A 183 0.46 20.57 -1.91
CA PHE A 183 -0.30 21.23 -2.96
C PHE A 183 -0.37 22.76 -2.73
N PRO A 184 -0.18 23.62 -3.75
CA PRO A 184 0.06 23.31 -5.16
C PRO A 184 1.55 23.28 -5.54
N GLN A 185 2.50 23.30 -4.60
CA GLN A 185 3.93 23.21 -4.92
C GLN A 185 4.24 21.95 -5.74
N LYS A 186 3.60 20.82 -5.42
CA LYS A 186 3.62 19.57 -6.16
C LYS A 186 2.23 19.22 -6.70
N GLY A 187 2.18 18.34 -7.70
CA GLY A 187 0.92 17.77 -8.20
C GLY A 187 0.02 18.75 -8.95
N ARG A 188 0.57 19.85 -9.48
CA ARG A 188 -0.15 20.79 -10.35
C ARG A 188 0.81 21.48 -11.31
N ILE A 189 0.39 21.63 -12.56
CA ILE A 189 1.04 22.54 -13.52
C ILE A 189 0.37 23.91 -13.35
N ALA A 190 1.04 24.81 -12.64
CA ALA A 190 0.60 26.18 -12.43
C ALA A 190 1.80 27.10 -12.17
N VAL A 191 1.62 28.40 -12.40
CA VAL A 191 2.64 29.39 -12.04
C VAL A 191 2.92 29.31 -10.53
N GLY A 192 4.20 29.17 -10.17
CA GLY A 192 4.64 29.04 -8.79
C GLY A 192 4.79 27.59 -8.28
N SER A 193 4.31 26.59 -9.02
CA SER A 193 4.56 25.17 -8.72
C SER A 193 5.98 24.76 -9.12
N ASP A 194 6.52 23.72 -8.48
CA ASP A 194 7.79 23.15 -8.91
C ASP A 194 7.65 22.53 -10.31
N ALA A 195 8.66 22.73 -11.16
CA ALA A 195 8.70 22.19 -12.52
C ALA A 195 9.07 20.69 -12.52
N ASP A 196 8.28 19.89 -11.81
CA ASP A 196 8.27 18.42 -11.83
C ASP A 196 7.19 17.97 -12.82
N ILE A 197 7.59 17.75 -14.07
CA ILE A 197 6.68 17.61 -15.21
C ILE A 197 7.04 16.35 -15.99
N VAL A 198 6.04 15.59 -16.41
CA VAL A 198 6.22 14.45 -17.31
C VAL A 198 5.58 14.78 -18.66
N ILE A 199 6.35 14.69 -19.73
CA ILE A 199 5.83 14.68 -21.10
C ILE A 199 5.43 13.24 -21.39
N TRP A 200 4.12 13.01 -21.46
CA TRP A 200 3.51 11.70 -21.55
C TRP A 200 2.96 11.47 -22.95
N ASN A 201 3.43 10.43 -23.64
CA ASN A 201 2.90 10.05 -24.94
C ASN A 201 1.84 8.94 -24.78
N PRO A 202 0.55 9.24 -24.97
CA PRO A 202 -0.53 8.28 -24.79
C PRO A 202 -0.59 7.21 -25.90
N ASN A 203 0.03 7.47 -27.05
CA ASN A 203 0.01 6.60 -28.23
C ASN A 203 1.23 5.69 -28.31
N ALA A 204 2.30 6.02 -27.59
CA ALA A 204 3.47 5.16 -27.48
C ALA A 204 3.16 3.93 -26.63
N THR A 205 3.81 2.82 -26.96
CA THR A 205 3.74 1.56 -26.24
C THR A 205 5.12 1.12 -25.78
N ARG A 206 5.18 0.43 -24.64
CA ARG A 206 6.37 -0.28 -24.19
C ARG A 206 5.99 -1.65 -23.63
N THR A 207 6.89 -2.61 -23.77
CA THR A 207 6.78 -3.90 -23.05
C THR A 207 7.62 -3.80 -21.78
N ILE A 208 7.00 -4.02 -20.63
CA ILE A 208 7.72 -4.07 -19.35
C ILE A 208 8.58 -5.33 -19.34
N SER A 209 9.87 -5.17 -19.02
CA SER A 209 10.80 -6.29 -18.90
C SER A 209 11.94 -5.96 -17.94
N LYS A 210 12.37 -6.94 -17.14
CA LYS A 210 13.54 -6.78 -16.25
C LYS A 210 14.84 -6.49 -17.02
N GLU A 211 14.94 -6.86 -18.28
CA GLU A 211 16.10 -6.58 -19.13
C GLU A 211 16.19 -5.09 -19.51
N THR A 212 15.08 -4.36 -19.42
CA THR A 212 14.99 -2.95 -19.86
C THR A 212 14.63 -1.98 -18.75
N HIS A 213 14.19 -2.46 -17.58
CA HIS A 213 13.90 -1.60 -16.44
C HIS A 213 15.16 -0.98 -15.81
N HIS A 214 14.97 0.00 -14.95
CA HIS A 214 16.02 0.72 -14.24
C HIS A 214 16.14 0.31 -12.77
N HIS A 215 15.46 -0.76 -12.34
CA HIS A 215 15.60 -1.30 -10.99
C HIS A 215 16.92 -2.07 -10.86
N ALA A 216 17.41 -2.17 -9.62
CA ALA A 216 18.53 -3.04 -9.30
C ALA A 216 18.14 -4.52 -9.14
N CYS A 217 16.83 -4.83 -9.10
CA CYS A 217 16.35 -6.19 -8.87
C CYS A 217 16.31 -7.04 -10.14
N ASP A 218 16.48 -8.34 -10.01
CA ASP A 218 16.62 -9.29 -11.12
C ASP A 218 15.30 -9.89 -11.63
N PHE A 219 14.17 -9.21 -11.36
CA PHE A 219 12.83 -9.59 -11.77
C PHE A 219 11.91 -8.37 -11.91
N ASN A 220 10.78 -8.53 -12.60
CA ASN A 220 9.68 -7.58 -12.63
C ASN A 220 8.34 -8.34 -12.49
N ILE A 221 7.45 -7.96 -11.57
CA ILE A 221 6.13 -8.62 -11.43
C ILE A 221 5.16 -8.33 -12.58
N PHE A 222 5.50 -7.38 -13.47
CA PHE A 222 4.73 -7.04 -14.66
C PHE A 222 5.41 -7.50 -15.96
N GLU A 223 6.33 -8.47 -15.87
CA GLU A 223 7.12 -8.99 -16.99
C GLU A 223 6.24 -9.34 -18.21
N GLY A 224 6.63 -8.82 -19.37
CA GLY A 224 5.94 -9.05 -20.65
C GLY A 224 4.66 -8.22 -20.86
N MET A 225 4.22 -7.42 -19.89
CA MET A 225 3.03 -6.57 -20.07
C MET A 225 3.31 -5.46 -21.08
N VAL A 226 2.45 -5.36 -22.10
CA VAL A 226 2.45 -4.22 -23.03
C VAL A 226 1.60 -3.11 -22.41
N CYS A 227 2.18 -1.92 -22.27
CA CYS A 227 1.49 -0.74 -21.75
C CYS A 227 1.52 0.39 -22.78
N HIS A 228 0.35 0.98 -23.01
CA HIS A 228 0.21 2.30 -23.62
C HIS A 228 0.53 3.38 -22.60
N GLY A 229 0.92 4.57 -23.08
CA GLY A 229 1.30 5.65 -22.20
C GLY A 229 2.73 5.47 -21.68
N VAL A 230 3.65 6.20 -22.31
CA VAL A 230 5.08 6.15 -21.99
C VAL A 230 5.57 7.55 -21.63
N PRO A 231 6.37 7.71 -20.56
CA PRO A 231 7.04 8.97 -20.29
C PRO A 231 8.18 9.18 -21.30
N GLU A 232 8.00 10.12 -22.24
CA GLU A 232 9.06 10.49 -23.19
C GLU A 232 10.12 11.36 -22.52
N MET A 233 9.67 12.26 -21.65
CA MET A 233 10.55 13.17 -20.91
C MET A 233 10.07 13.34 -19.48
N VAL A 234 11.00 13.30 -18.54
CA VAL A 234 10.73 13.58 -17.12
C VAL A 234 11.62 14.73 -16.69
N LEU A 235 10.99 15.82 -16.25
CA LEU A 235 11.64 16.99 -15.70
C LEU A 235 11.50 16.95 -14.18
N VAL A 236 12.61 17.23 -13.48
CA VAL A 236 12.62 17.43 -12.03
C VAL A 236 13.20 18.81 -11.75
N ARG A 237 12.38 19.68 -11.16
CA ARG A 237 12.70 21.08 -10.88
C ARG A 237 13.26 21.81 -12.12
N GLY A 238 12.64 21.55 -13.27
CA GLY A 238 12.98 22.17 -14.56
C GLY A 238 14.18 21.56 -15.29
N ARG A 239 14.81 20.51 -14.75
CA ARG A 239 15.91 19.80 -15.41
C ARG A 239 15.41 18.50 -16.02
N ILE A 240 15.73 18.25 -17.29
CA ILE A 240 15.49 16.97 -17.96
C ILE A 240 16.32 15.89 -17.26
N CYS A 241 15.64 14.91 -16.69
CA CYS A 241 16.21 13.78 -15.95
C CYS A 241 16.02 12.45 -16.67
N VAL A 242 14.99 12.34 -17.52
CA VAL A 242 14.77 11.22 -18.43
C VAL A 242 14.39 11.80 -19.78
N GLU A 243 14.96 11.26 -20.85
CA GLU A 243 14.64 11.60 -22.24
C GLU A 243 14.82 10.33 -23.09
N ASP A 244 13.78 9.94 -23.82
CA ASP A 244 13.78 8.76 -24.71
C ASP A 244 14.29 7.48 -24.03
N GLY A 245 13.79 7.23 -22.81
CA GLY A 245 14.19 6.08 -21.98
C GLY A 245 15.59 6.16 -21.36
N THR A 246 16.36 7.21 -21.65
CA THR A 246 17.70 7.39 -21.07
C THR A 246 17.65 8.21 -19.79
N VAL A 247 18.05 7.62 -18.67
CA VAL A 247 18.17 8.32 -17.39
C VAL A 247 19.45 9.17 -17.36
N ARG A 248 19.30 10.48 -17.13
CA ARG A 248 20.38 11.48 -17.08
C ARG A 248 20.29 12.29 -15.78
N VAL A 249 20.69 11.67 -14.67
CA VAL A 249 20.60 12.29 -13.33
C VAL A 249 21.97 12.40 -12.67
N ALA A 250 22.08 13.36 -11.76
CA ALA A 250 23.21 13.45 -10.82
C ALA A 250 22.72 13.03 -9.43
N GLU A 251 23.46 12.15 -8.78
CA GLU A 251 23.21 11.76 -7.40
C GLU A 251 23.15 13.01 -6.49
N GLY A 252 22.21 13.05 -5.56
CA GLY A 252 22.02 14.18 -4.65
C GLY A 252 21.30 15.40 -5.24
N TYR A 253 20.84 15.35 -6.51
CA TYR A 253 20.04 16.45 -7.08
C TYR A 253 18.66 16.60 -6.41
N GLY A 254 18.07 15.47 -5.99
CA GLY A 254 16.85 15.45 -5.19
C GLY A 254 17.01 16.18 -3.86
N ARG A 255 15.91 16.71 -3.32
CA ARG A 255 15.91 17.43 -2.04
C ARG A 255 14.80 16.91 -1.15
N PHE A 256 15.08 16.90 0.16
CA PHE A 256 14.03 16.75 1.15
C PHE A 256 13.03 17.90 1.01
N VAL A 257 11.74 17.57 1.02
CA VAL A 257 10.64 18.53 1.00
C VAL A 257 9.95 18.45 2.34
N ASN A 258 9.99 19.55 3.10
CA ASN A 258 9.31 19.60 4.39
C ASN A 258 7.79 19.59 4.19
N THR A 259 7.08 18.75 4.94
CA THR A 259 5.63 18.63 4.92
C THR A 259 5.07 19.28 6.20
N PRO A 260 4.54 20.51 6.13
CA PRO A 260 4.00 21.15 7.32
C PRO A 260 2.87 20.30 7.92
N THR A 261 2.83 20.21 9.24
CA THR A 261 1.76 19.52 9.95
C THR A 261 0.41 20.17 9.67
N ARG A 262 -0.68 19.44 9.94
CA ARG A 262 -2.06 19.91 9.83
C ARG A 262 -2.40 20.38 8.40
N PRO A 263 -2.45 19.46 7.41
CA PRO A 263 -2.85 19.79 6.05
C PRO A 263 -4.28 20.37 6.02
N PRO A 264 -4.50 21.59 5.50
CA PRO A 264 -5.83 22.21 5.44
C PRO A 264 -6.85 21.32 4.73
N TYR A 265 -6.42 20.64 3.65
CA TYR A 265 -7.24 19.69 2.89
C TYR A 265 -7.87 18.58 3.75
N LEU A 266 -7.22 18.19 4.85
CA LEU A 266 -7.72 17.18 5.77
C LEU A 266 -8.45 17.82 6.96
N TYR A 267 -7.78 18.75 7.64
CA TYR A 267 -8.23 19.23 8.95
C TYR A 267 -9.31 20.32 8.87
N ASP A 268 -9.31 21.16 7.83
CA ASP A 268 -10.37 22.18 7.69
C ASP A 268 -11.72 21.53 7.34
N VAL A 269 -11.68 20.37 6.67
CA VAL A 269 -12.86 19.55 6.39
C VAL A 269 -13.40 18.88 7.66
N LEU A 270 -12.51 18.32 8.49
CA LEU A 270 -12.90 17.73 9.77
C LEU A 270 -13.48 18.76 10.73
N GLU A 271 -12.88 19.96 10.78
CA GLU A 271 -13.33 21.08 11.62
C GLU A 271 -14.57 21.81 11.06
N GLY A 272 -15.07 21.41 9.89
CA GLY A 272 -16.25 22.01 9.26
C GLY A 272 -16.04 23.43 8.74
N LYS A 273 -14.79 23.88 8.62
CA LYS A 273 -14.43 25.17 8.00
C LYS A 273 -14.65 25.15 6.49
N VAL A 274 -14.46 23.99 5.89
CA VAL A 274 -14.72 23.72 4.48
C VAL A 274 -15.63 22.51 4.42
N GLN A 275 -16.66 22.54 3.57
CA GLN A 275 -17.43 21.33 3.33
C GLN A 275 -16.55 20.35 2.55
N ALA A 276 -16.49 19.08 3.00
CA ALA A 276 -16.05 18.01 2.10
C ALA A 276 -16.88 18.14 0.83
N ASN A 277 -16.25 18.16 -0.35
CA ASN A 277 -16.98 18.23 -1.61
C ASN A 277 -18.14 17.24 -1.55
N GLU A 278 -19.36 17.76 -1.36
CA GLU A 278 -20.56 16.98 -1.57
C GLU A 278 -20.50 16.64 -3.04
N GLU A 279 -20.41 15.35 -3.35
CA GLU A 279 -20.61 14.88 -4.72
C GLU A 279 -21.85 15.62 -5.25
N HIS A 280 -21.74 16.20 -6.44
CA HIS A 280 -22.88 16.81 -7.11
C HIS A 280 -24.03 15.81 -7.04
N ASN A 281 -25.04 16.15 -6.23
CA ASN A 281 -26.28 15.41 -6.17
C ASN A 281 -26.92 15.51 -7.55
N GLY A 282 -26.83 14.42 -8.32
CA GLY A 282 -27.81 14.10 -9.34
C GLY A 282 -27.74 14.92 -10.63
N GLU A 283 -27.62 14.15 -11.70
CA GLU A 283 -28.19 14.43 -13.02
C GLU A 283 -27.33 15.28 -13.97
N GLU A 284 -26.85 14.58 -15.01
CA GLU A 284 -26.36 15.07 -16.32
C GLU A 284 -24.86 15.31 -16.55
N HIS A 285 -24.02 15.61 -15.53
CA HIS A 285 -22.66 16.06 -15.84
C HIS A 285 -21.52 15.01 -15.80
N ASP A 286 -21.72 13.84 -15.16
CA ASP A 286 -20.65 12.84 -14.93
C ASP A 286 -20.67 11.62 -15.87
N GLU A 287 -21.79 11.31 -16.52
CA GLU A 287 -21.89 10.13 -17.41
C GLU A 287 -20.98 10.25 -18.64
N HIS A 288 -20.66 11.48 -19.07
CA HIS A 288 -19.85 11.73 -20.27
C HIS A 288 -18.34 11.78 -20.03
N LEU A 289 -17.88 11.96 -18.78
CA LEU A 289 -16.44 12.13 -18.49
C LEU A 289 -15.76 10.81 -18.07
N ASN A 290 -16.48 9.92 -17.37
CA ASN A 290 -15.98 8.61 -16.93
C ASN A 290 -16.59 7.42 -17.70
N GLY A 291 -16.68 7.53 -19.03
CA GLY A 291 -16.98 6.39 -19.91
C GLY A 291 -18.35 5.72 -19.69
N GLY A 292 -19.36 6.42 -19.14
CA GLY A 292 -20.69 5.87 -18.91
C GLY A 292 -20.79 4.81 -17.80
N LEU A 293 -19.81 4.73 -16.89
CA LEU A 293 -19.87 3.82 -15.74
C LEU A 293 -20.89 4.30 -14.71
N LYS A 294 -21.93 3.49 -14.48
CA LYS A 294 -22.82 3.66 -13.33
C LYS A 294 -22.01 3.52 -12.04
N LYS A 295 -22.21 4.45 -11.11
CA LYS A 295 -21.65 4.38 -9.75
C LYS A 295 -21.90 2.99 -9.17
N LEU A 296 -20.85 2.34 -8.66
CA LEU A 296 -20.94 0.99 -8.11
C LEU A 296 -21.97 0.96 -6.98
N ASP A 297 -23.07 0.24 -7.19
CA ASP A 297 -24.05 -0.02 -6.15
C ASP A 297 -23.45 -0.99 -5.13
N LEU A 298 -22.83 -0.43 -4.10
CA LEU A 298 -22.21 -1.20 -3.03
C LEU A 298 -23.23 -1.84 -2.09
N GLY A 299 -24.53 -1.52 -2.22
CA GLY A 299 -25.63 -2.26 -1.62
C GLY A 299 -25.95 -3.55 -2.38
N ALA A 300 -25.77 -3.56 -3.70
CA ALA A 300 -25.90 -4.76 -4.54
C ALA A 300 -24.65 -5.67 -4.53
N LEU A 301 -23.52 -5.17 -4.00
CA LEU A 301 -22.29 -5.93 -3.74
C LEU A 301 -22.26 -6.48 -2.31
N GLU A 302 -23.37 -7.03 -1.82
CA GLU A 302 -23.27 -8.10 -0.81
C GLU A 302 -22.51 -9.24 -1.49
N ILE A 303 -21.18 -9.19 -1.39
CA ILE A 303 -20.34 -10.34 -1.66
C ILE A 303 -20.80 -11.36 -0.62
N GLU A 304 -21.60 -12.35 -1.04
CA GLU A 304 -21.66 -13.62 -0.35
C GLU A 304 -20.22 -14.12 -0.33
N ILE A 305 -19.53 -13.87 0.78
CA ILE A 305 -18.21 -14.43 0.98
C ILE A 305 -18.44 -15.93 1.03
N PRO A 306 -17.95 -16.71 0.05
CA PRO A 306 -18.21 -18.13 0.04
C PRO A 306 -17.63 -18.68 1.34
N TYR A 307 -18.50 -19.25 2.19
CA TYR A 307 -18.08 -19.97 3.36
C TYR A 307 -17.15 -21.10 2.88
N GLN A 308 -15.84 -20.92 3.04
CA GLN A 308 -14.91 -22.00 2.84
C GLN A 308 -15.13 -22.97 3.99
N GLU A 309 -15.54 -24.20 3.66
CA GLU A 309 -15.60 -25.25 4.66
C GLU A 309 -14.24 -25.33 5.36
N PRO A 310 -14.20 -25.35 6.70
CA PRO A 310 -12.96 -25.60 7.41
C PRO A 310 -12.35 -26.89 6.85
N ILE A 311 -11.06 -26.84 6.50
CA ILE A 311 -10.32 -27.99 5.95
C ILE A 311 -10.70 -29.22 6.78
N SER A 312 -11.41 -30.14 6.13
CA SER A 312 -11.99 -31.31 6.78
C SER A 312 -10.91 -32.02 7.62
N ARG A 313 -11.22 -32.27 8.90
CA ARG A 313 -10.37 -33.06 9.82
C ARG A 313 -10.01 -34.46 9.29
N THR A 314 -10.65 -34.88 8.21
CA THR A 314 -10.53 -36.18 7.55
C THR A 314 -9.14 -36.44 6.93
N LEU A 315 -8.26 -35.44 6.83
CA LEU A 315 -6.83 -35.65 6.46
C LEU A 315 -5.89 -35.83 7.66
N LEU A 316 -6.39 -35.85 8.90
CA LEU A 316 -5.57 -36.03 10.11
C LEU A 316 -5.78 -37.38 10.84
N SER A 317 -6.46 -38.36 10.23
CA SER A 317 -6.56 -39.70 10.84
C SER A 317 -5.34 -40.56 10.48
N MET A 318 -4.26 -40.41 11.24
CA MET A 318 -3.30 -41.49 11.46
C MET A 318 -3.71 -42.26 12.73
N PRO A 319 -3.57 -43.60 12.76
CA PRO A 319 -4.07 -44.42 13.86
C PRO A 319 -3.27 -44.15 15.14
N GLY A 320 -4.01 -44.02 16.24
CA GLY A 320 -3.49 -43.65 17.56
C GLY A 320 -2.49 -44.65 18.12
N GLY A 321 -1.48 -44.08 18.78
CA GLY A 321 -0.54 -44.80 19.63
C GLY A 321 -0.02 -43.87 20.74
N GLY A 322 -0.56 -44.06 21.95
CA GLY A 322 0.16 -43.92 23.22
C GLY A 322 0.65 -42.53 23.66
N GLY A 323 -0.15 -41.89 24.51
CA GLY A 323 0.29 -41.27 25.76
C GLY A 323 1.18 -40.02 25.71
N SER A 324 0.61 -38.87 26.06
CA SER A 324 1.14 -38.04 27.16
C SER A 324 0.15 -36.90 27.46
N VAL A 325 -0.28 -36.82 28.72
CA VAL A 325 -1.03 -35.67 29.25
C VAL A 325 -0.01 -34.57 29.51
N ALA A 326 0.09 -33.59 28.61
CA ALA A 326 0.90 -32.41 28.85
C ALA A 326 0.10 -31.43 29.73
N SER A 327 0.40 -31.49 31.02
CA SER A 327 0.05 -30.51 32.05
C SER A 327 0.75 -29.18 31.76
N THR A 328 0.03 -28.08 31.95
CA THR A 328 0.58 -26.73 31.98
C THR A 328 1.49 -26.56 33.22
N PRO A 329 2.77 -26.17 33.09
CA PRO A 329 3.54 -25.75 34.23
C PRO A 329 3.41 -24.24 34.40
N SER A 330 2.48 -23.83 35.26
CA SER A 330 2.59 -22.57 36.00
C SER A 330 3.62 -22.78 37.13
N GLY A 331 4.81 -22.18 37.01
CA GLY A 331 5.68 -21.98 38.18
C GLY A 331 7.20 -22.14 37.98
N ARG A 332 7.86 -20.97 37.93
CA ARG A 332 9.24 -20.64 38.40
C ARG A 332 10.46 -21.07 37.58
N GLY A 333 11.19 -20.04 37.14
CA GLY A 333 12.61 -20.08 36.79
C GLY A 333 13.05 -18.80 36.07
N ARG A 334 13.24 -17.69 36.79
CA ARG A 334 13.75 -16.44 36.22
C ARG A 334 15.25 -16.61 35.96
N VAL A 335 15.65 -16.66 34.69
CA VAL A 335 17.06 -16.52 34.29
C VAL A 335 17.32 -15.04 34.09
N GLU A 336 18.19 -14.45 34.91
CA GLU A 336 18.66 -13.07 34.73
C GLU A 336 19.52 -12.97 33.46
N GLY A 337 19.25 -11.97 32.61
CA GLY A 337 20.27 -11.45 31.71
C GLY A 337 19.96 -11.26 30.21
N THR A 338 18.74 -11.46 29.72
CA THR A 338 18.43 -11.22 28.29
C THR A 338 17.13 -10.43 28.11
N ARG A 339 17.23 -9.22 27.54
CA ARG A 339 16.06 -8.41 27.14
C ARG A 339 15.49 -8.91 25.82
N ASN A 340 14.22 -9.31 25.83
CA ASN A 340 13.42 -9.57 24.65
C ASN A 340 12.64 -8.29 24.28
N MET A 341 12.69 -7.83 23.03
CA MET A 341 12.12 -6.55 22.58
C MET A 341 10.65 -6.64 22.10
N GLN A 342 9.93 -7.71 22.43
CA GLN A 342 8.55 -7.93 21.96
C GLN A 342 7.50 -8.14 23.07
N GLU A 343 7.83 -7.89 24.34
CA GLU A 343 6.83 -7.85 25.40
C GLU A 343 6.45 -6.40 25.74
N SER A 344 5.23 -6.01 25.36
CA SER A 344 4.60 -4.77 25.79
C SER A 344 4.07 -4.95 27.22
N THR A 345 4.73 -4.36 28.21
CA THR A 345 4.18 -4.20 29.57
C THR A 345 3.30 -2.95 29.63
N PHE A 346 2.09 -3.04 29.07
CA PHE A 346 1.02 -2.11 29.41
C PHE A 346 0.12 -2.79 30.44
N SER A 347 0.24 -2.40 31.70
CA SER A 347 -0.73 -2.71 32.75
C SER A 347 -1.09 -1.40 33.42
N VAL A 348 -2.35 -1.02 33.31
CA VAL A 348 -2.94 0.11 34.03
C VAL A 348 -3.33 -0.44 35.40
N SER A 349 -2.41 -0.34 36.35
CA SER A 349 -2.67 -0.55 37.77
C SER A 349 -1.82 0.45 38.52
N GLU A 350 -2.49 1.39 39.18
CA GLU A 350 -1.91 2.48 39.93
C GLU A 350 -1.29 1.91 41.23
N GLU A 351 0.01 1.63 41.22
CA GLU A 351 0.80 1.45 42.44
C GLU A 351 1.95 2.46 42.47
N LEU A 352 1.78 3.46 43.35
CA LEU A 352 2.76 4.48 43.71
C LEU A 352 3.97 3.83 44.41
N ASP A 353 5.01 3.49 43.65
CA ASP A 353 6.30 3.11 44.24
C ASP A 353 7.19 4.35 44.45
N LYS A 354 7.28 4.78 45.71
CA LYS A 354 8.20 5.82 46.20
C LYS A 354 9.52 5.17 46.61
N SER A 355 10.43 4.92 45.67
CA SER A 355 11.83 4.63 46.02
C SER A 355 12.84 4.87 44.89
N GLY A 356 13.87 5.66 45.19
CA GLY A 356 15.27 5.47 44.72
C GLY A 356 15.61 5.72 43.25
N ASN A 357 16.31 6.84 43.00
CA ASN A 357 17.17 7.15 41.84
C ASN A 357 17.31 6.08 40.74
N ARG A 358 16.68 6.33 39.58
CA ARG A 358 17.01 5.61 38.33
C ARG A 358 18.19 6.30 37.64
N SER A 359 19.24 5.52 37.38
CA SER A 359 20.43 5.95 36.62
C SER A 359 20.07 6.31 35.17
N CYS A 360 20.34 7.55 34.77
CA CYS A 360 20.19 8.01 33.39
C CYS A 360 21.29 7.40 32.49
N ILE A 361 20.88 6.74 31.42
CA ILE A 361 21.81 6.29 30.37
C ILE A 361 22.10 7.48 29.47
N ARG A 362 23.34 7.95 29.50
CA ARG A 362 23.85 9.06 28.70
C ARG A 362 24.20 8.52 27.30
N VAL A 363 23.42 8.88 26.28
CA VAL A 363 23.73 8.56 24.87
C VAL A 363 24.93 9.41 24.44
N ARG A 364 26.03 8.76 24.05
CA ARG A 364 27.19 9.42 23.42
C ARG A 364 26.94 9.50 21.91
N ASN A 365 26.87 10.72 21.37
CA ASN A 365 26.92 10.95 19.93
C ASN A 365 28.29 10.53 19.34
N PRO A 366 28.35 10.08 18.08
CA PRO A 366 29.61 9.77 17.39
C PRO A 366 30.46 11.03 17.16
N PRO A 367 31.80 10.89 16.97
CA PRO A 367 32.72 12.01 17.00
C PRO A 367 32.73 12.78 15.68
N GLY A 368 32.28 14.04 15.68
CA GLY A 368 32.50 14.95 14.56
C GLY A 368 31.64 16.21 14.59
N GLY A 369 32.26 17.35 14.91
CA GLY A 369 31.74 18.69 14.57
C GLY A 369 31.01 19.45 15.67
N LYS A 370 31.73 20.32 16.38
CA LYS A 370 31.14 21.41 17.19
C LYS A 370 30.61 22.51 16.26
N SER A 371 29.44 23.05 16.55
CA SER A 371 29.16 24.47 16.29
C SER A 371 28.53 25.07 17.55
N SER A 372 29.23 26.05 18.11
CA SER A 372 28.82 26.89 19.22
C SER A 372 28.47 28.26 18.66
N GLY A 373 27.35 28.83 19.09
CA GLY A 373 27.03 30.23 18.83
C GLY A 373 25.66 30.61 19.34
N PHE A 374 25.62 31.14 20.57
CA PHE A 374 24.52 31.88 21.16
C PHE A 374 24.12 33.08 20.29
N TRP A 375 22.82 33.29 20.07
CA TRP A 375 21.99 34.37 20.63
C TRP A 375 20.51 33.99 20.52
#